data_AF-A0A2K4ZQ47-F1
#
_entry.id   AF-A0A2K4ZQ47-F1
#
_cell.length_a   1.000
_cell.length_b   1.000
_cell.length_c   1.000
_cell.angle_alpha   90.00
_cell.angle_beta   90.00
_cell.angle_gamma   90.00
#
_symmetry.space_group_name_H-M   'P 1'
#
loop_
_entity.id
_entity.type
_entity.pdbx_description
1 polymer ?
#
loop_
_entity_poly.entity_id
_entity_poly.type
_entity_poly.pdbx_seq_one_letter_code
_entity_poly.pdbx_strand_id
1 'polypeptide(L)'
;MLSMEQYKIIDEQLAKENASEFVKILLVKYGSTVETIGELLDYIPKLAQKQLEMKQKRINQYSWGMDLMIGDRYTHPRKYKKSDSHNRFVMLLYTCKAHFVSGNTEHSSVSGKAFLDEFVEMLKEKKEFDYTNEKDWGWIYTTAGGADWLESVIKQNIDSEFVKPKNTKVTCRSFKDIW
;
A
#
# COMPACT_ATOMS: atom_id res chain seq x y z
N MET A 1 -13.34 20.70 -17.09
CA MET A 1 -12.08 20.23 -16.47
C MET A 1 -11.60 21.35 -15.57
N LEU A 2 -11.20 21.07 -14.32
CA LEU A 2 -10.68 22.11 -13.43
C LEU A 2 -9.30 22.58 -13.89
N SER A 3 -9.00 23.86 -13.71
CA SER A 3 -7.66 24.40 -13.90
C SER A 3 -6.69 23.88 -12.84
N MET A 4 -5.39 23.93 -13.12
CA MET A 4 -4.33 23.56 -12.16
C MET A 4 -4.43 24.37 -10.84
N GLU A 5 -4.76 25.65 -10.95
CA GLU A 5 -4.94 26.52 -9.78
C GLU A 5 -6.13 26.05 -8.92
N GLN A 6 -7.24 25.67 -9.55
CA GLN A 6 -8.40 25.10 -8.85
C GLN A 6 -8.08 23.75 -8.19
N TYR A 7 -7.30 22.89 -8.84
CA TYR A 7 -6.83 21.63 -8.24
C TYR A 7 -6.01 21.88 -6.98
N LYS A 8 -5.03 22.80 -7.06
CA LYS A 8 -4.17 23.15 -5.94
C LYS A 8 -4.98 23.67 -4.74
N ILE A 9 -5.97 24.53 -4.98
CA ILE A 9 -6.86 25.02 -3.92
C ILE A 9 -7.60 23.87 -3.25
N ILE A 10 -8.10 22.90 -4.01
CA ILE A 10 -8.81 21.74 -3.46
C ILE A 10 -7.87 20.90 -2.58
N ASP A 11 -6.68 20.56 -3.08
CA ASP A 11 -5.70 19.76 -2.34
C ASP A 11 -5.29 20.43 -1.02
N GLU A 12 -5.00 21.74 -1.06
CA GLU A 12 -4.65 22.51 0.13
C GLU A 12 -5.78 22.56 1.18
N GLN A 13 -7.05 22.64 0.75
CA GLN A 13 -8.17 22.62 1.69
C GLN A 13 -8.45 21.22 2.24
N LEU A 14 -8.25 20.17 1.43
CA LEU A 14 -8.42 18.79 1.86
C LEU A 14 -7.33 18.31 2.83
N ALA A 15 -6.15 18.94 2.82
CA ALA A 15 -5.06 18.64 3.75
C ALA A 15 -5.25 19.23 5.16
N LYS A 16 -6.20 20.16 5.35
CA LYS A 16 -6.43 20.83 6.64
C LYS A 16 -7.31 19.98 7.57
N GLU A 17 -7.17 20.19 8.88
CA GLU A 17 -7.96 19.51 9.90
C GLU A 17 -9.49 19.69 9.72
N ASN A 18 -9.90 20.83 9.15
CA ASN A 18 -11.30 21.17 8.92
C ASN A 18 -11.84 20.71 7.55
N ALA A 19 -11.12 19.84 6.81
CA ALA A 19 -11.52 19.38 5.47
C ALA A 19 -12.96 18.83 5.42
N SER A 20 -13.39 18.13 6.48
CA SER A 20 -14.77 17.60 6.58
C SER A 20 -15.82 18.70 6.56
N GLU A 21 -15.58 19.81 7.26
CA GLU A 21 -16.49 20.96 7.29
C GLU A 21 -16.49 21.71 5.96
N PHE A 22 -15.31 21.91 5.38
CA PHE A 22 -15.16 22.50 4.05
C PHE A 22 -15.98 21.75 3.00
N VAL A 23 -15.85 20.42 2.93
CA VAL A 23 -16.59 19.58 1.96
C VAL A 23 -18.09 19.64 2.22
N LYS A 24 -18.54 19.60 3.48
CA LYS A 24 -19.98 19.71 3.82
C LYS A 24 -20.57 21.03 3.32
N ILE A 25 -19.88 22.15 3.57
CA ILE A 25 -20.33 23.47 3.10
C ILE A 25 -20.37 23.51 1.56
N LEU A 26 -19.36 22.95 0.90
CA LEU A 26 -19.30 22.92 -0.57
C LEU A 26 -20.48 22.13 -1.16
N LEU A 27 -20.79 20.96 -0.59
CA LEU A 27 -21.92 20.13 -1.02
C LEU A 27 -23.26 20.84 -0.83
N VAL A 28 -23.47 21.50 0.31
CA VAL A 28 -24.71 22.27 0.58
C VAL A 28 -24.84 23.45 -0.37
N LYS A 29 -23.75 24.18 -0.65
CA LYS A 29 -23.77 25.30 -1.61
C LYS A 29 -24.05 24.83 -3.04
N TYR A 30 -23.49 23.69 -3.43
CA TYR A 30 -23.71 23.11 -4.76
C TYR A 30 -25.14 22.58 -4.93
N GLY A 31 -25.62 21.80 -3.96
CA GLY A 31 -26.95 21.20 -3.93
C GLY A 31 -28.08 22.18 -3.60
N SER A 32 -28.13 23.31 -4.28
CA SER A 32 -29.12 24.37 -4.08
C SER A 32 -30.36 24.27 -4.98
N THR A 33 -30.34 23.39 -5.99
CA THR A 33 -31.48 23.14 -6.89
C THR A 33 -31.80 21.65 -7.00
N VAL A 34 -32.98 21.31 -7.52
CA VAL A 34 -33.39 19.90 -7.72
C VAL A 34 -32.42 19.19 -8.67
N GLU A 35 -31.99 19.88 -9.72
CA GLU A 35 -31.06 19.35 -10.72
C GLU A 35 -29.69 19.04 -10.09
N THR A 36 -29.09 19.99 -9.36
CA THR A 36 -27.77 19.79 -8.77
C THR A 36 -27.79 18.79 -7.61
N ILE A 37 -28.90 18.68 -6.88
CA ILE A 37 -29.12 17.59 -5.92
C ILE A 37 -29.18 16.24 -6.65
N GLY A 38 -29.91 16.15 -7.76
CA GLY A 38 -29.96 14.94 -8.60
C GLY A 38 -28.56 14.48 -9.04
N GLU A 39 -27.74 15.42 -9.53
CA GLU A 39 -26.36 15.13 -9.91
C GLU A 39 -25.52 14.61 -8.72
N LEU A 40 -25.67 15.19 -7.52
CA LEU A 40 -24.97 14.71 -6.32
C LEU A 40 -25.38 13.28 -5.94
N LEU A 41 -26.67 12.96 -6.08
CA LEU A 41 -27.18 11.61 -5.80
C LEU A 41 -26.58 10.57 -6.77
N ASP A 42 -26.36 10.93 -8.03
CA ASP A 42 -25.71 10.07 -9.04
C ASP A 42 -24.26 9.71 -8.70
N TYR A 43 -23.61 10.44 -7.78
CA TYR A 43 -22.29 10.10 -7.28
C TYR A 43 -22.31 9.04 -6.18
N ILE A 44 -23.43 8.82 -5.47
CA ILE A 44 -23.49 7.82 -4.37
C ILE A 44 -23.08 6.43 -4.85
N PRO A 45 -23.61 5.89 -5.97
CA PRO A 45 -23.18 4.58 -6.47
C PRO A 45 -21.69 4.54 -6.85
N LYS A 46 -21.16 5.63 -7.43
CA LYS A 46 -19.74 5.73 -7.82
C LYS A 46 -18.82 5.73 -6.60
N LEU A 47 -19.22 6.41 -5.52
CA LEU A 47 -18.50 6.42 -4.25
C LEU A 47 -18.55 5.05 -3.57
N ALA A 48 -19.69 4.38 -3.59
CA ALA A 48 -19.83 3.00 -3.08
C ALA A 48 -18.91 2.04 -3.85
N GLN A 49 -18.91 2.11 -5.18
CA GLN A 49 -18.03 1.31 -6.03
C GLN A 49 -16.55 1.58 -5.73
N LYS A 50 -16.15 2.85 -5.61
CA LYS A 50 -14.78 3.23 -5.23
C LYS A 50 -14.38 2.66 -3.86
N GLN A 51 -15.29 2.66 -2.89
CA GLN A 51 -15.06 2.06 -1.58
C GLN A 51 -14.90 0.53 -1.67
N LEU A 52 -15.70 -0.14 -2.50
CA LEU A 52 -15.58 -1.57 -2.75
C LEU A 52 -14.23 -1.92 -3.38
N GLU A 53 -13.80 -1.16 -4.39
CA GLU A 53 -12.50 -1.35 -5.04
C GLU A 53 -11.33 -1.17 -4.05
N MET A 54 -11.40 -0.15 -3.19
CA MET A 54 -10.40 0.05 -2.13
C MET A 54 -10.35 -1.14 -1.16
N LYS A 55 -11.51 -1.66 -0.73
CA LYS A 55 -11.59 -2.83 0.15
C LYS A 55 -11.09 -4.09 -0.54
N GLN A 56 -11.48 -4.32 -1.78
CA GLN A 56 -11.03 -5.47 -2.57
C GLN A 56 -9.51 -5.48 -2.74
N LYS A 57 -8.91 -4.33 -3.05
CA LYS A 57 -7.44 -4.20 -3.14
C LYS A 57 -6.76 -4.60 -1.82
N ARG A 58 -7.30 -4.18 -0.68
CA ARG A 58 -6.78 -4.57 0.66
C ARG A 58 -6.93 -6.08 0.90
N ILE A 59 -8.11 -6.63 0.63
CA ILE A 59 -8.38 -8.07 0.76
C ILE A 59 -7.40 -8.88 -0.09
N ASN A 60 -7.15 -8.45 -1.33
CA ASN A 60 -6.19 -9.10 -2.21
C ASN A 60 -4.78 -9.09 -1.60
N GLN A 61 -4.34 -7.98 -1.00
CA GLN A 61 -3.03 -7.94 -0.32
C GLN A 61 -2.98 -8.93 0.87
N TYR A 62 -4.01 -8.99 1.70
CA TYR A 62 -4.04 -9.94 2.82
C TYR A 62 -4.08 -11.39 2.35
N SER A 63 -4.93 -11.71 1.36
CA SER A 63 -5.00 -13.05 0.77
C SER A 63 -3.62 -13.47 0.26
N TRP A 64 -2.94 -12.57 -0.42
CA TRP A 64 -1.62 -12.85 -0.98
C TRP A 64 -0.55 -13.08 0.09
N GLY A 65 -0.52 -12.26 1.15
CA GLY A 65 0.35 -12.48 2.31
C GLY A 65 0.07 -13.82 3.02
N MET A 66 -1.21 -14.19 3.14
CA MET A 66 -1.63 -15.48 3.70
C MET A 66 -1.21 -16.65 2.82
N ASP A 67 -1.41 -16.55 1.50
CA ASP A 67 -1.04 -17.58 0.53
C ASP A 67 0.46 -17.81 0.50
N LEU A 68 1.28 -16.75 0.65
CA LEU A 68 2.73 -16.92 0.83
C LEU A 68 3.05 -17.73 2.10
N MET A 69 2.49 -17.33 3.25
CA MET A 69 2.76 -18.02 4.51
C MET A 69 2.31 -19.49 4.52
N ILE A 70 1.24 -19.82 3.79
CA ILE A 70 0.71 -21.19 3.68
C ILE A 70 1.47 -21.96 2.59
N GLY A 71 1.63 -21.36 1.42
CA GLY A 71 2.23 -21.96 0.22
C GLY A 71 3.71 -22.29 0.39
N ASP A 72 4.49 -21.45 1.08
CA ASP A 72 5.89 -21.77 1.39
C ASP A 72 6.01 -22.98 2.32
N ARG A 73 5.03 -23.19 3.22
CA ARG A 73 5.01 -24.38 4.10
C ARG A 73 4.67 -25.66 3.36
N TYR A 74 3.88 -25.59 2.29
CA TYR A 74 3.39 -26.78 1.57
C TYR A 74 4.27 -27.17 0.37
N THR A 75 4.83 -26.20 -0.35
CA THR A 75 5.65 -26.47 -1.56
C THR A 75 7.09 -26.84 -1.24
N HIS A 76 7.61 -26.48 -0.06
CA HIS A 76 8.99 -26.74 0.33
C HIS A 76 9.12 -27.36 1.74
N PRO A 77 8.43 -28.48 2.04
CA PRO A 77 8.32 -29.03 3.40
C PRO A 77 9.66 -29.48 4.02
N ARG A 78 10.72 -29.63 3.21
CA ARG A 78 12.08 -29.98 3.67
C ARG A 78 13.07 -28.80 3.66
N LYS A 79 12.72 -27.66 3.06
CA LYS A 79 13.63 -26.53 2.84
C LYS A 79 13.45 -25.40 3.84
N TYR A 80 12.24 -25.20 4.36
CA TYR A 80 11.96 -24.14 5.33
C TYR A 80 11.43 -24.73 6.63
N LYS A 81 12.19 -24.51 7.71
CA LYS A 81 11.82 -24.88 9.07
C LYS A 81 10.64 -24.01 9.52
N LYS A 82 9.89 -24.46 10.54
CA LYS A 82 8.85 -23.72 11.28
C LYS A 82 9.23 -22.29 11.73
N SER A 83 10.50 -21.90 11.57
CA SER A 83 11.15 -20.66 11.98
C SER A 83 11.69 -19.86 10.77
N ASP A 84 11.04 -19.90 9.61
CA ASP A 84 11.49 -19.06 8.47
C ASP A 84 11.47 -17.59 8.89
N SER A 85 12.64 -16.95 8.79
CA SER A 85 12.88 -15.56 9.16
C SER A 85 11.98 -14.60 8.40
N HIS A 86 11.46 -15.00 7.24
CA HIS A 86 10.60 -14.15 6.41
C HIS A 86 9.11 -14.17 6.80
N ASN A 87 8.64 -15.07 7.67
CA ASN A 87 7.19 -15.16 7.95
C ASN A 87 6.63 -13.86 8.55
N ARG A 88 7.32 -13.30 9.54
CA ARG A 88 6.91 -12.05 10.19
C ARG A 88 7.12 -10.88 9.21
N PHE A 89 8.20 -10.87 8.45
CA PHE A 89 8.39 -9.93 7.34
C PHE A 89 7.24 -9.94 6.33
N VAL A 90 6.80 -11.10 5.82
CA VAL A 90 5.68 -11.24 4.86
C VAL A 90 4.40 -10.66 5.45
N MET A 91 4.11 -10.98 6.71
CA MET A 91 2.93 -10.45 7.40
C MET A 91 2.94 -8.92 7.45
N LEU A 92 4.06 -8.34 7.89
CA LEU A 92 4.17 -6.89 7.97
C LEU A 92 4.18 -6.24 6.59
N LEU A 93 4.90 -6.79 5.62
CA LEU A 93 4.96 -6.30 4.23
C LEU A 93 3.54 -6.14 3.65
N TYR A 94 2.72 -7.20 3.72
CA TYR A 94 1.39 -7.17 3.10
C TYR A 94 0.37 -6.38 3.91
N THR A 95 0.51 -6.35 5.24
CA THR A 95 -0.32 -5.50 6.09
C THR A 95 -0.01 -4.03 5.83
N CYS A 96 1.27 -3.64 5.84
CA CYS A 96 1.69 -2.28 5.57
C CYS A 96 1.32 -1.86 4.15
N LYS A 97 1.53 -2.70 3.13
CA LYS A 97 1.14 -2.39 1.74
C LYS A 97 -0.37 -2.18 1.56
N ALA A 98 -1.20 -2.89 2.33
CA ALA A 98 -2.66 -2.70 2.30
C ALA A 98 -3.11 -1.36 2.92
N HIS A 99 -2.39 -0.88 3.94
CA HIS A 99 -2.76 0.31 4.70
C HIS A 99 -2.03 1.60 4.27
N PHE A 100 -0.79 1.48 3.80
CA PHE A 100 0.12 2.57 3.45
C PHE A 100 0.55 2.41 1.98
N VAL A 101 -0.40 2.60 1.05
CA VAL A 101 -0.20 2.35 -0.38
C VAL A 101 0.97 3.17 -0.97
N SER A 102 1.19 4.38 -0.46
CA SER A 102 2.30 5.27 -0.82
C SER A 102 3.61 4.95 -0.09
N GLY A 103 3.61 4.05 0.89
CA GLY A 103 4.77 3.76 1.73
C GLY A 103 5.06 4.81 2.81
N ASN A 104 4.10 5.70 3.10
CA ASN A 104 4.23 6.74 4.14
C ASN A 104 2.99 6.85 5.04
N THR A 105 3.06 7.73 6.02
CA THR A 105 2.08 7.86 7.10
C THR A 105 1.32 9.19 7.11
N GLU A 106 1.33 9.93 5.99
CA GLU A 106 0.88 11.33 5.90
C GLU A 106 -0.56 11.54 6.42
N HIS A 107 -1.44 10.56 6.22
CA HIS A 107 -2.83 10.59 6.69
C HIS A 107 -3.16 9.49 7.72
N SER A 108 -2.14 8.98 8.40
CA SER A 108 -2.30 7.85 9.32
C SER A 108 -2.54 8.31 10.76
N SER A 109 -3.33 7.53 11.49
CA SER A 109 -3.46 7.68 12.95
C SER A 109 -2.11 7.47 13.65
N VAL A 110 -2.01 7.88 14.91
CA VAL A 110 -0.84 7.61 15.77
C VAL A 110 -0.51 6.11 15.80
N SER A 111 -1.53 5.26 15.91
CA SER A 111 -1.36 3.80 15.86
C SER A 111 -0.88 3.30 14.49
N GLY A 112 -1.36 3.89 13.39
CA GLY A 112 -0.91 3.56 12.05
C GLY A 112 0.55 3.94 11.83
N LYS A 113 0.96 5.11 12.34
CA LYS A 113 2.37 5.57 12.33
C LYS A 113 3.27 4.57 13.05
N ALA A 114 2.96 4.26 14.30
CA ALA A 114 3.71 3.30 15.10
C ALA A 114 3.83 1.91 14.43
N PHE A 115 2.78 1.47 13.74
CA PHE A 115 2.80 0.20 13.03
C PHE A 115 3.73 0.21 11.81
N LEU A 116 3.74 1.28 11.00
CA LEU A 116 4.71 1.39 9.90
C LEU A 116 6.13 1.54 10.44
N ASP A 117 6.32 2.30 11.52
CA ASP A 117 7.62 2.47 12.16
C ASP A 117 8.19 1.13 12.63
N GLU A 118 7.37 0.21 13.18
CA GLU A 118 7.80 -1.15 13.52
C GLU A 118 8.37 -1.89 12.30
N PHE A 119 7.69 -1.80 11.15
CA PHE A 119 8.16 -2.41 9.92
C PHE A 119 9.46 -1.79 9.41
N VAL A 120 9.59 -0.46 9.50
CA VAL A 120 10.81 0.26 9.12
C VAL A 120 11.99 -0.11 10.02
N GLU A 121 11.78 -0.22 11.33
CA GLU A 121 12.82 -0.66 12.26
C GLU A 121 13.25 -2.10 11.97
N MET A 122 12.31 -3.01 11.68
CA MET A 122 12.65 -4.36 11.22
C MET A 122 13.54 -4.36 9.98
N LEU A 123 13.27 -3.49 8.99
CA LEU A 123 14.11 -3.33 7.81
C LEU A 123 15.52 -2.85 8.16
N LYS A 124 15.64 -1.89 9.09
CA LYS A 124 16.95 -1.39 9.57
C LYS A 124 17.75 -2.47 10.30
N GLU A 125 17.09 -3.38 11.01
CA GLU A 125 17.75 -4.50 11.69
C GLU A 125 18.35 -5.53 10.72
N LYS A 126 17.83 -5.63 9.48
CA LYS A 126 18.31 -6.53 8.42
C LYS A 126 18.32 -8.03 8.79
N LYS A 127 17.59 -8.43 9.84
CA LYS A 127 17.54 -9.83 10.30
C LYS A 127 16.57 -10.69 9.50
N GLU A 128 15.39 -10.13 9.22
CA GLU A 128 14.29 -10.83 8.55
C GLU A 128 14.27 -10.55 7.05
N PHE A 129 14.82 -9.41 6.63
CA PHE A 129 15.06 -9.03 5.25
C PHE A 129 16.22 -8.03 5.20
N ASP A 130 17.28 -8.35 4.49
CA ASP A 130 18.41 -7.45 4.25
C ASP A 130 18.28 -6.78 2.88
N TYR A 131 17.87 -5.51 2.88
CA TYR A 131 17.73 -4.72 1.66
C TYR A 131 19.05 -4.41 0.94
N THR A 132 20.20 -4.81 1.49
CA THR A 132 21.51 -4.76 0.82
C THR A 132 21.93 -6.10 0.23
N ASN A 133 21.19 -7.18 0.50
CA ASN A 133 21.48 -8.53 0.04
C ASN A 133 20.69 -8.88 -1.24
N GLU A 134 21.40 -9.22 -2.32
CA GLU A 134 20.77 -9.59 -3.60
C GLU A 134 19.87 -10.84 -3.52
N LYS A 135 20.12 -11.77 -2.60
CA LYS A 135 19.28 -12.97 -2.46
C LYS A 135 17.88 -12.63 -1.98
N ASP A 136 17.76 -11.70 -1.05
CA ASP A 136 16.49 -11.29 -0.45
C ASP A 136 15.67 -10.52 -1.48
N TRP A 137 16.32 -9.65 -2.27
CA TRP A 137 15.71 -9.04 -3.45
C TRP A 137 15.28 -10.07 -4.49
N GLY A 138 16.10 -11.09 -4.74
CA GLY A 138 15.75 -12.21 -5.61
C GLY A 138 14.47 -12.92 -5.15
N TRP A 139 14.31 -13.15 -3.85
CA TRP A 139 13.09 -13.73 -3.27
C TRP A 139 11.88 -12.80 -3.42
N ILE A 140 12.02 -11.49 -3.19
CA ILE A 140 10.94 -10.52 -3.46
C ILE A 140 10.55 -10.48 -4.95
N TYR A 141 11.50 -10.53 -5.87
CA TYR A 141 11.18 -10.48 -7.29
C TYR A 141 10.46 -11.73 -7.81
N THR A 142 10.81 -12.89 -7.28
CA THR A 142 10.38 -14.20 -7.84
C THR A 142 9.27 -14.87 -7.05
N THR A 143 9.18 -14.58 -5.75
CA THR A 143 8.24 -15.20 -4.83
C THR A 143 7.34 -14.15 -4.21
N ALA A 144 7.93 -13.13 -3.55
CA ALA A 144 7.20 -12.33 -2.56
C ALA A 144 6.59 -11.01 -3.06
N GLY A 145 6.82 -10.60 -4.30
CA GLY A 145 6.18 -9.43 -4.91
C GLY A 145 6.40 -8.11 -4.14
N GLY A 146 5.89 -7.00 -4.68
CA GLY A 146 5.92 -5.71 -3.96
C GLY A 146 7.27 -4.99 -3.90
N ALA A 147 8.24 -5.36 -4.75
CA ALA A 147 9.55 -4.72 -4.84
C ALA A 147 9.49 -3.19 -4.99
N ASP A 148 8.58 -2.69 -5.84
CA ASP A 148 8.41 -1.25 -6.08
C ASP A 148 7.89 -0.53 -4.84
N TRP A 149 6.94 -1.15 -4.13
CA TRP A 149 6.41 -0.60 -2.88
C TRP A 149 7.48 -0.58 -1.80
N LEU A 150 8.25 -1.67 -1.66
CA LEU A 150 9.31 -1.75 -0.65
C LEU A 150 10.43 -0.75 -0.90
N GLU A 151 10.83 -0.56 -2.17
CA GLU A 151 11.77 0.50 -2.54
C GLU A 151 11.25 1.88 -2.13
N SER A 152 9.97 2.14 -2.36
CA SER A 152 9.34 3.41 -1.98
C SER A 152 9.39 3.64 -0.46
N VAL A 153 9.14 2.59 0.34
CA VAL A 153 9.26 2.66 1.81
C VAL A 153 10.70 2.93 2.24
N ILE A 154 11.69 2.24 1.67
CA ILE A 154 13.10 2.44 2.02
C ILE A 154 13.52 3.88 1.67
N LYS A 155 13.15 4.38 0.49
CA LYS A 155 13.44 5.76 0.07
C LYS A 155 12.87 6.81 1.00
N GLN A 156 11.63 6.63 1.42
CA GLN A 156 10.95 7.64 2.23
C GLN A 156 11.34 7.60 3.71
N ASN A 157 11.81 6.46 4.23
CA ASN A 157 11.93 6.25 5.67
C ASN A 157 13.34 5.83 6.14
N ILE A 158 14.25 5.44 5.23
CA ILE A 158 15.58 4.91 5.58
C ILE A 158 16.70 5.61 4.80
N ASP A 159 16.65 5.58 3.47
CA ASP A 159 17.70 6.10 2.59
C ASP A 159 17.09 6.64 1.29
N SER A 160 17.04 7.97 1.15
CA SER A 160 16.41 8.64 0.01
C SER A 160 17.06 8.34 -1.33
N GLU A 161 18.36 8.01 -1.33
CA GLU A 161 19.14 7.70 -2.53
C GLU A 161 19.18 6.20 -2.83
N PHE A 162 18.43 5.39 -2.07
CA PHE A 162 18.44 3.95 -2.22
C PHE A 162 18.11 3.53 -3.65
N VAL A 163 18.90 2.59 -4.19
CA VAL A 163 18.64 1.96 -5.49
C VAL A 163 18.52 0.47 -5.27
N LYS A 164 17.32 -0.08 -5.50
CA LYS A 164 17.14 -1.53 -5.37
C LYS A 164 17.99 -2.29 -6.40
N PRO A 165 18.56 -3.45 -6.04
CA PRO A 165 19.25 -4.32 -6.98
C PRO A 165 18.36 -4.69 -8.17
N LYS A 166 18.92 -4.73 -9.38
CA LYS A 166 18.19 -5.14 -10.58
C LYS A 166 17.83 -6.62 -10.50
N ASN A 167 16.66 -6.99 -11.00
CA ASN A 167 16.32 -8.40 -11.16
C ASN A 167 17.18 -9.04 -12.26
N THR A 168 18.25 -9.72 -11.89
CA THR A 168 19.14 -10.43 -12.82
C THR A 168 18.66 -11.86 -13.13
N LYS A 169 17.65 -12.35 -12.40
CA LYS A 169 17.07 -13.68 -12.59
C LYS A 169 15.66 -13.55 -13.14
N VAL A 170 15.56 -13.48 -14.47
CA VAL A 170 14.29 -13.73 -15.16
C VAL A 170 14.00 -15.23 -15.07
N THR A 171 13.41 -15.67 -13.98
CA THR A 171 12.70 -16.95 -13.96
C THR A 171 11.23 -16.65 -14.20
N CYS A 172 10.72 -17.14 -15.32
CA CYS A 172 9.31 -17.07 -15.75
C CYS A 172 8.36 -17.56 -14.65
N ARG A 173 8.01 -16.66 -13.74
CA ARG A 173 6.73 -16.65 -13.03
C ARG A 173 6.24 -15.21 -13.07
N SER A 174 5.98 -14.72 -14.28
CA SER A 174 5.06 -13.61 -14.42
C SER A 174 3.67 -14.13 -14.07
N PHE A 175 3.35 -14.19 -12.79
CA PHE A 175 1.96 -14.14 -12.33
C PHE A 175 1.41 -12.71 -12.51
N LYS A 176 1.78 -12.04 -13.61
CA LYS A 176 1.38 -10.67 -13.91
C LYS A 176 -0.08 -10.56 -14.36
N ASP A 177 -0.78 -11.69 -14.55
CA ASP A 177 -2.16 -11.69 -15.05
C ASP A 177 -3.10 -12.58 -14.20
N ILE A 178 -2.91 -12.62 -12.88
CA ILE A 178 -3.90 -13.24 -11.97
C ILE A 178 -4.42 -12.16 -10.99
N TRP A 179 -5.36 -11.36 -11.52
CA TRP A 179 -6.30 -10.42 -10.88
C TRP A 179 -5.79 -9.07 -10.36
#